data_AF-A0A954WGU7-F1
#
_entry.id   AF-A0A954WGU7-F1
#
_cell.length_a   1.000
_cell.length_b   1.000
_cell.length_c   1.000
_cell.angle_alpha   90.00
_cell.angle_beta   90.00
_cell.angle_gamma   90.00
#
_symmetry.space_group_name_H-M   'P 1'
#
loop_
_entity.id
_entity.type
_entity.pdbx_description
1 polymer ?
#
loop_
_entity_poly.entity_id
_entity_poly.type
_entity_poly.pdbx_seq_one_letter_code
_entity_poly.pdbx_strand_id
1 'polypeptide(L)'
;MTLLLAMLLLPQSLLAQGEWEITAESEAALEIGLQWLAENQGDQGNWESNDLGLVGMGALAFLAAGHAPGRGRYGDVVQKALDVMVNEAKPTGLLNIADPQRDLYNHGLATFVLGQAHGMTTRTDRRLNTTLDRALQLIAHTQCEDGGWDYRARRQPRGHDLSLAVMQAKALRSAMDSGLQVPPEVVDLAITSVRDHYCPRDGKRGAPEAE
;
A
#
# COMPACT_ATOMS: atom_id res chain seq x y z
N MET A 1 -56.62 42.27 -4.96
CA MET A 1 -55.94 42.40 -6.25
C MET A 1 -54.81 43.39 -6.00
N THR A 2 -53.59 43.01 -5.61
CA THR A 2 -52.57 42.10 -6.18
C THR A 2 -51.67 41.62 -5.02
N LEU A 3 -51.54 40.33 -4.69
CA LEU A 3 -50.65 39.27 -5.23
C LEU A 3 -49.13 39.52 -5.04
N LEU A 4 -48.50 38.50 -4.44
CA LEU A 4 -47.08 38.13 -4.34
C LEU A 4 -46.20 38.86 -3.30
N LEU A 5 -45.90 38.16 -2.19
CA LEU A 5 -44.58 38.21 -1.58
C LEU A 5 -43.94 36.83 -1.70
N ALA A 6 -42.71 36.85 -2.18
CA ALA A 6 -41.94 35.75 -2.73
C ALA A 6 -41.69 34.61 -1.73
N MET A 7 -41.56 33.40 -2.31
CA MET A 7 -40.93 32.25 -1.70
C MET A 7 -39.67 32.65 -0.92
N LEU A 8 -39.67 32.41 0.39
CA LEU A 8 -38.44 32.28 1.17
C LEU A 8 -37.76 30.98 0.70
N LEU A 9 -37.04 31.07 -0.41
CA LEU A 9 -35.96 30.15 -0.72
C LEU A 9 -34.94 30.33 0.40
N LEU A 10 -34.95 29.39 1.35
CA LEU A 10 -33.78 29.13 2.18
C LEU A 10 -32.57 29.10 1.25
N PRO A 11 -31.45 29.78 1.57
CA PRO A 11 -30.22 29.52 0.86
C PRO A 11 -29.91 28.06 1.15
N GLN A 12 -30.25 27.16 0.23
CA GLN A 12 -29.58 25.89 0.14
C GLN A 12 -28.13 26.27 0.00
N SER A 13 -27.37 26.01 1.05
CA SER A 13 -25.93 26.15 1.07
C SER A 13 -25.42 25.56 -0.24
N LEU A 14 -24.89 26.44 -1.09
CA LEU A 14 -24.08 26.11 -2.25
C LEU A 14 -22.88 25.33 -1.73
N LEU A 15 -23.02 24.02 -1.56
CA LEU A 15 -21.91 23.11 -1.44
C LEU A 15 -21.91 22.30 -2.73
N ALA A 16 -20.81 22.41 -3.47
CA ALA A 16 -20.52 21.49 -4.55
C ALA A 16 -20.72 20.06 -4.03
N GLN A 17 -21.54 19.29 -4.73
CA GLN A 17 -21.75 17.85 -4.54
C GLN A 17 -21.52 17.22 -5.91
N GLY A 18 -20.26 17.22 -6.38
CA GLY A 18 -19.91 16.43 -7.55
C GLY A 18 -19.99 14.94 -7.25
N GLU A 19 -20.16 14.09 -8.28
CA GLU A 19 -20.09 12.62 -8.16
C GLU A 19 -18.74 12.10 -7.60
N TRP A 20 -17.73 12.97 -7.45
CA TRP A 20 -16.35 12.66 -7.06
C TRP A 20 -15.93 13.26 -5.72
N GLU A 21 -16.86 13.80 -4.93
CA GLU A 21 -16.55 14.55 -3.70
C GLU A 21 -16.70 13.73 -2.42
N ILE A 22 -15.81 13.99 -1.47
CA ILE A 22 -15.91 13.53 -0.08
C ILE A 22 -17.19 14.14 0.51
N THR A 23 -18.18 13.31 0.82
CA THR A 23 -19.42 13.74 1.47
C THR A 23 -19.35 13.57 2.99
N ALA A 24 -20.17 14.31 3.74
CA ALA A 24 -20.25 14.17 5.19
C ALA A 24 -20.60 12.72 5.62
N GLU A 25 -21.43 12.03 4.85
CA GLU A 25 -21.76 10.62 5.08
C GLU A 25 -20.54 9.72 4.84
N SER A 26 -19.73 10.01 3.82
CA SER A 26 -18.50 9.26 3.55
C SER A 26 -17.43 9.47 4.63
N GLU A 27 -17.31 10.68 5.16
CA GLU A 27 -16.41 11.00 6.28
C GLU A 27 -16.87 10.29 7.57
N ALA A 28 -18.18 10.31 7.85
CA ALA A 28 -18.74 9.59 8.98
C ALA A 28 -18.51 8.08 8.88
N ALA A 29 -18.70 7.49 7.68
CA ALA A 29 -18.44 6.08 7.44
C ALA A 29 -16.95 5.73 7.61
N LEU A 30 -16.03 6.58 7.13
CA LEU A 30 -14.59 6.42 7.34
C LEU A 30 -14.25 6.41 8.82
N GLU A 31 -14.74 7.38 9.58
CA GLU A 31 -14.49 7.51 11.02
C GLU A 31 -14.99 6.28 11.80
N ILE A 32 -16.19 5.78 11.49
CA ILE A 32 -16.72 4.54 12.08
C ILE A 32 -15.78 3.36 11.78
N GLY A 33 -15.31 3.23 10.54
CA GLY A 33 -14.40 2.16 10.14
C GLY A 33 -13.04 2.23 10.85
N LEU A 34 -12.43 3.41 10.93
CA LEU A 34 -11.16 3.63 11.62
C LEU A 34 -11.29 3.38 13.12
N GLN A 35 -12.38 3.84 13.75
CA GLN A 35 -12.65 3.57 15.14
C GLN A 35 -12.79 2.06 15.41
N TRP A 36 -13.56 1.36 14.58
CA TRP A 36 -13.70 -0.09 14.72
C TRP A 36 -12.35 -0.81 14.59
N LEU A 37 -11.54 -0.44 13.58
CA LEU A 37 -10.20 -1.02 13.41
C LEU A 37 -9.31 -0.79 14.63
N ALA A 38 -9.37 0.41 15.24
CA ALA A 38 -8.60 0.71 16.43
C ALA A 38 -9.05 -0.12 17.64
N GLU A 39 -10.35 -0.27 17.86
CA GLU A 39 -10.93 -1.03 18.96
C GLU A 39 -10.67 -2.54 18.84
N ASN A 40 -10.53 -3.05 17.61
CA ASN A 40 -10.36 -4.48 17.33
C ASN A 40 -8.91 -4.86 16.98
N GLN A 41 -7.93 -3.98 17.18
CA GLN A 41 -6.53 -4.26 16.86
C GLN A 41 -5.92 -5.35 17.76
N GLY A 42 -6.40 -5.43 19.01
CA GLY A 42 -5.86 -6.30 20.04
C GLY A 42 -4.51 -5.86 20.59
N ASP A 43 -4.07 -6.55 21.64
CA ASP A 43 -2.86 -6.18 22.40
C ASP A 43 -1.56 -6.40 21.64
N GLN A 44 -1.57 -7.22 20.59
CA GLN A 44 -0.39 -7.46 19.76
C GLN A 44 -0.27 -6.49 18.58
N GLY A 45 -1.32 -5.72 18.22
CA GLY A 45 -1.22 -4.75 17.13
C GLY A 45 -1.48 -5.31 15.74
N ASN A 46 -1.94 -6.56 15.62
CA ASN A 46 -1.97 -7.31 14.37
C ASN A 46 -3.36 -7.79 13.92
N TRP A 47 -4.44 -7.37 14.61
CA TRP A 47 -5.81 -7.82 14.30
C TRP A 47 -5.92 -9.36 14.24
N GLU A 48 -5.20 -10.06 15.12
CA GLU A 48 -5.13 -11.53 15.17
C GLU A 48 -4.63 -12.19 13.87
N SER A 49 -3.99 -11.43 12.99
CA SER A 49 -3.43 -11.91 11.73
C SER A 49 -1.93 -12.21 11.84
N ASN A 50 -1.53 -13.34 11.25
CA ASN A 50 -0.11 -13.67 11.01
C ASN A 50 0.34 -13.26 9.60
N ASP A 51 -0.53 -12.64 8.81
CA ASP A 51 -0.17 -12.11 7.49
C ASP A 51 0.29 -10.68 7.62
N LEU A 52 1.60 -10.44 7.56
CA LEU A 52 2.16 -9.08 7.67
C LEU A 52 1.64 -8.14 6.58
N GLY A 53 1.22 -8.66 5.42
CA GLY A 53 0.52 -7.88 4.41
C GLY A 53 -0.84 -7.37 4.91
N LEU A 54 -1.62 -8.20 5.60
CA LEU A 54 -2.91 -7.80 6.17
C LEU A 54 -2.75 -6.85 7.37
N VAL A 55 -1.76 -7.10 8.23
CA VAL A 55 -1.38 -6.16 9.30
C VAL A 55 -1.01 -4.80 8.70
N GLY A 56 -0.20 -4.80 7.64
CA GLY A 56 0.14 -3.60 6.89
C GLY A 56 -1.09 -2.90 6.30
N MET A 57 -2.08 -3.63 5.77
CA MET A 57 -3.31 -3.03 5.26
C MET A 57 -4.14 -2.36 6.34
N GLY A 58 -4.19 -2.94 7.54
CA GLY A 58 -4.79 -2.30 8.71
C GLY A 58 -4.13 -0.95 9.01
N ALA A 59 -2.78 -0.91 9.04
CA ALA A 59 -2.04 0.34 9.22
C ALA A 59 -2.27 1.34 8.06
N LEU A 60 -2.32 0.85 6.82
CA LEU A 60 -2.51 1.66 5.62
C LEU A 60 -3.82 2.43 5.64
N ALA A 61 -4.90 1.85 6.18
CA ALA A 61 -6.18 2.55 6.30
C ALA A 61 -6.04 3.86 7.10
N PHE A 62 -5.30 3.83 8.21
CA PHE A 62 -5.03 5.02 9.02
C PHE A 62 -4.04 5.98 8.33
N LEU A 63 -2.97 5.45 7.72
CA LEU A 63 -1.99 6.27 6.98
C LEU A 63 -2.68 7.03 5.84
N ALA A 64 -3.55 6.37 5.09
CA ALA A 64 -4.32 6.96 4.00
C ALA A 64 -5.32 8.03 4.48
N ALA A 65 -5.85 7.89 5.70
CA ALA A 65 -6.67 8.90 6.36
C ALA A 65 -5.84 10.05 6.99
N GLY A 66 -4.52 10.04 6.82
CA GLY A 66 -3.62 11.10 7.30
C GLY A 66 -3.14 10.93 8.75
N HIS A 67 -3.39 9.79 9.39
CA HIS A 67 -2.87 9.50 10.72
C HIS A 67 -1.43 8.99 10.64
N ALA A 68 -0.52 9.69 11.32
CA ALA A 68 0.90 9.35 11.32
C ALA A 68 1.28 8.43 12.49
N PRO A 69 2.29 7.55 12.34
CA PRO A 69 2.78 6.71 13.43
C PRO A 69 3.23 7.53 14.65
N GLY A 70 2.77 7.13 15.84
CA GLY A 70 3.12 7.75 17.12
C GLY A 70 2.60 9.18 17.31
N ARG A 71 1.67 9.65 16.46
CA ARG A 71 1.12 11.02 16.53
C ARG A 71 -0.39 11.07 16.36
N GLY A 72 -1.03 11.89 17.19
CA GLY A 72 -2.48 12.13 17.11
C GLY A 72 -3.31 10.92 17.57
N ARG A 73 -4.62 10.98 17.27
CA ARG A 73 -5.64 10.08 17.83
C ARG A 73 -5.36 8.59 17.61
N TYR A 74 -4.93 8.21 16.41
CA TYR A 74 -4.64 6.81 16.06
C TYR A 74 -3.13 6.53 15.97
N GLY A 75 -2.28 7.43 16.46
CA GLY A 75 -0.84 7.32 16.34
C GLY A 75 -0.28 6.02 16.92
N ASP A 76 -0.75 5.63 18.10
CA ASP A 76 -0.32 4.41 18.77
C ASP A 76 -0.79 3.15 18.03
N VAL A 77 -2.01 3.16 17.47
CA VAL A 77 -2.55 2.07 16.65
C VAL A 77 -1.66 1.82 15.44
N VAL A 78 -1.30 2.89 14.72
CA VAL A 78 -0.42 2.79 13.55
C VAL A 78 0.97 2.34 13.95
N GLN A 79 1.57 2.95 14.98
CA GLN A 79 2.91 2.61 15.45
C GLN A 79 3.00 1.12 15.81
N LYS A 80 2.01 0.60 16.54
CA LYS A 80 1.99 -0.79 16.99
C LYS A 80 1.92 -1.79 15.84
N ALA A 81 1.13 -1.52 14.81
CA ALA A 81 1.07 -2.37 13.62
C ALA A 81 2.40 -2.38 12.85
N LEU A 82 3.04 -1.21 12.71
CA LEU A 82 4.36 -1.11 12.08
C LEU A 82 5.44 -1.81 12.90
N ASP A 83 5.39 -1.71 14.23
CA ASP A 83 6.31 -2.40 15.13
C ASP A 83 6.22 -3.92 14.96
N VAL A 84 5.02 -4.49 14.81
CA VAL A 84 4.85 -5.92 14.48
C VAL A 84 5.59 -6.26 13.19
N MET A 85 5.36 -5.50 12.12
CA MET A 85 5.99 -5.77 10.81
C MET A 85 7.51 -5.68 10.88
N VAL A 86 8.04 -4.71 11.62
CA VAL A 86 9.49 -4.51 11.79
C VAL A 86 10.11 -5.58 12.69
N ASN A 87 9.42 -6.02 13.74
CA ASN A 87 9.89 -7.06 14.67
C ASN A 87 9.91 -8.44 14.01
N GLU A 88 8.92 -8.74 13.18
CA GLU A 88 8.75 -10.03 12.50
C GLU A 88 9.53 -10.11 11.18
N ALA A 89 10.16 -9.00 10.77
CA ALA A 89 11.02 -8.99 9.60
C ALA A 89 12.19 -9.95 9.78
N LYS A 90 12.35 -10.87 8.83
CA LYS A 90 13.46 -11.82 8.89
C LYS A 90 14.80 -11.07 8.70
N PRO A 91 15.94 -11.68 9.10
CA PRO A 91 17.21 -11.51 8.38
C PRO A 91 16.93 -11.76 6.87
N THR A 92 17.76 -11.57 5.86
CA THR A 92 17.26 -11.56 4.44
C THR A 92 16.32 -10.39 4.07
N GLY A 93 15.45 -9.88 4.97
CA GLY A 93 14.50 -8.80 4.67
C GLY A 93 13.08 -9.27 4.32
N LEU A 94 12.83 -10.60 4.32
CA LEU A 94 11.52 -11.14 4.00
C LEU A 94 10.49 -10.77 5.07
N LEU A 95 9.36 -10.22 4.61
CA LEU A 95 8.22 -9.79 5.44
C LEU A 95 7.08 -10.81 5.31
N ASN A 96 7.31 -12.03 5.79
CA ASN A 96 6.30 -13.07 5.89
C ASN A 96 6.61 -14.03 7.03
N ILE A 97 5.63 -14.25 7.91
CA ILE A 97 5.64 -15.25 8.99
C ILE A 97 4.54 -16.31 8.84
N ALA A 98 3.75 -16.24 7.77
CA ALA A 98 2.73 -17.21 7.41
C ALA A 98 3.30 -18.31 6.49
N ASP A 99 2.43 -18.99 5.73
CA ASP A 99 2.82 -20.01 4.76
C ASP A 99 3.83 -19.45 3.73
N PRO A 100 4.93 -20.16 3.43
CA PRO A 100 5.89 -19.76 2.39
C PRO A 100 5.28 -19.58 0.99
N GLN A 101 4.12 -20.19 0.69
CA GLN A 101 3.36 -19.92 -0.54
C GLN A 101 2.73 -18.52 -0.56
N ARG A 102 2.93 -17.71 0.48
CA ARG A 102 2.45 -16.33 0.55
C ARG A 102 3.59 -15.34 0.71
N ASP A 103 4.85 -15.78 0.58
CA ASP A 103 6.03 -14.94 0.82
C ASP A 103 5.93 -13.64 0.05
N LEU A 104 5.93 -13.68 -1.28
CA LEU A 104 6.00 -12.44 -2.07
C LEU A 104 4.69 -11.65 -2.12
N TYR A 105 3.56 -12.29 -1.85
CA TYR A 105 2.29 -11.57 -1.69
C TYR A 105 2.30 -10.71 -0.42
N ASN A 106 2.55 -11.33 0.73
CA ASN A 106 2.64 -10.64 2.01
C ASN A 106 3.79 -9.64 1.99
N HIS A 107 4.93 -10.03 1.41
CA HIS A 107 6.12 -9.19 1.37
C HIS A 107 5.93 -7.93 0.53
N GLY A 108 5.40 -8.03 -0.69
CA GLY A 108 5.20 -6.86 -1.54
C GLY A 108 4.26 -5.85 -0.88
N LEU A 109 3.15 -6.34 -0.33
CA LEU A 109 2.17 -5.49 0.34
C LEU A 109 2.72 -4.85 1.62
N ALA A 110 3.40 -5.63 2.47
CA ALA A 110 4.04 -5.12 3.67
C ALA A 110 5.12 -4.06 3.34
N THR A 111 5.93 -4.32 2.32
CA THR A 111 6.99 -3.39 1.86
C THR A 111 6.39 -2.08 1.36
N PHE A 112 5.29 -2.14 0.58
CA PHE A 112 4.56 -0.97 0.14
C PHE A 112 4.13 -0.09 1.33
N VAL A 113 3.52 -0.69 2.35
CA VAL A 113 3.05 0.01 3.56
C VAL A 113 4.20 0.60 4.37
N LEU A 114 5.31 -0.14 4.55
CA LEU A 114 6.50 0.41 5.20
C LEU A 114 7.06 1.62 4.43
N GLY A 115 6.99 1.61 3.09
CA GLY A 115 7.34 2.76 2.25
C GLY A 115 6.45 3.98 2.50
N GLN A 116 5.13 3.79 2.62
CA GLN A 116 4.20 4.88 2.95
C GLN A 116 4.49 5.45 4.36
N ALA A 117 4.71 4.59 5.34
CA ALA A 117 5.07 5.00 6.70
C ALA A 117 6.44 5.71 6.76
N HIS A 118 7.42 5.28 5.94
CA HIS A 118 8.71 5.96 5.80
C HIS A 118 8.55 7.41 5.35
N GLY A 119 7.68 7.66 4.36
CA GLY A 119 7.37 9.02 3.88
C GLY A 119 6.77 9.93 4.96
N MET A 120 6.03 9.38 5.93
CA MET A 120 5.36 10.15 6.99
C MET A 120 6.23 10.35 8.25
N THR A 121 7.20 9.48 8.51
CA THR A 121 7.98 9.44 9.76
C THR A 121 9.31 10.20 9.69
N THR A 122 9.39 11.34 8.98
CA THR A 122 10.56 12.26 8.94
C THR A 122 11.96 11.61 8.79
N ARG A 123 12.06 10.36 8.28
CA ARG A 123 13.28 9.53 8.22
C ARG A 123 13.94 9.16 9.56
N THR A 124 13.36 9.48 10.71
CA THR A 124 14.04 9.28 12.01
C THR A 124 13.93 7.86 12.56
N ASP A 125 12.96 7.07 12.10
CA ASP A 125 12.84 5.66 12.49
C ASP A 125 13.87 4.78 11.76
N ARG A 126 15.03 4.62 12.40
CA ARG A 126 16.13 3.79 11.86
C ARG A 126 15.74 2.32 11.70
N ARG A 127 14.84 1.80 12.56
CA ARG A 127 14.46 0.38 12.52
C ARG A 127 13.60 0.12 11.29
N LEU A 128 12.57 0.93 11.10
CA LEU A 128 11.72 0.88 9.91
C LEU A 128 12.55 1.06 8.64
N ASN A 129 13.42 2.06 8.59
CA ASN A 129 14.24 2.33 7.40
C ASN A 129 15.16 1.17 7.04
N THR A 130 15.80 0.54 8.05
CA THR A 130 16.67 -0.62 7.84
C THR A 130 15.88 -1.82 7.35
N THR A 131 14.68 -2.05 7.90
CA THR A 131 13.79 -3.12 7.45
C THR A 131 13.32 -2.88 6.00
N LEU A 132 12.90 -1.65 5.68
CA LEU A 132 12.46 -1.27 4.34
C LEU A 132 13.56 -1.44 3.29
N ASP A 133 14.78 -0.98 3.56
CA ASP A 133 15.93 -1.14 2.66
C ASP A 133 16.18 -2.62 2.32
N ARG A 134 16.23 -3.48 3.36
CA ARG A 134 16.42 -4.93 3.17
C ARG A 134 15.25 -5.57 2.43
N ALA A 135 14.04 -5.10 2.67
CA ALA A 135 12.86 -5.61 1.98
C ALA A 135 12.90 -5.26 0.48
N LEU A 136 13.22 -4.02 0.13
CA LEU A 136 13.40 -3.61 -1.27
C LEU A 136 14.52 -4.39 -1.97
N GLN A 137 15.63 -4.61 -1.28
CA GLN A 137 16.69 -5.48 -1.78
C GLN A 137 16.17 -6.90 -2.02
N LEU A 138 15.36 -7.48 -1.13
CA LEU A 138 14.80 -8.81 -1.33
C LEU A 138 13.90 -8.87 -2.58
N ILE A 139 13.07 -7.86 -2.84
CA ILE A 139 12.29 -7.76 -4.08
C ILE A 139 13.20 -7.86 -5.30
N ALA A 140 14.26 -7.06 -5.37
CA ALA A 140 15.20 -7.08 -6.49
C ALA A 140 15.93 -8.43 -6.63
N HIS A 141 16.41 -9.00 -5.52
CA HIS A 141 17.16 -10.27 -5.55
C HIS A 141 16.31 -11.50 -5.88
N THR A 142 14.99 -11.43 -5.67
CA THR A 142 14.06 -12.54 -5.92
C THR A 142 13.31 -12.41 -7.24
N GLN A 143 13.51 -11.32 -8.00
CA GLN A 143 12.96 -11.20 -9.35
C GLN A 143 13.50 -12.32 -10.25
N CYS A 144 12.57 -12.98 -10.93
CA CYS A 144 12.87 -14.09 -11.85
C CYS A 144 13.54 -13.57 -13.13
N GLU A 145 14.15 -14.49 -13.90
CA GLU A 145 14.87 -14.13 -15.13
C GLU A 145 13.97 -13.52 -16.20
N ASP A 146 12.67 -13.83 -16.17
CA ASP A 146 11.64 -13.27 -17.04
C ASP A 146 11.02 -11.97 -16.50
N GLY A 147 11.52 -11.42 -15.39
CA GLY A 147 11.03 -10.19 -14.76
C GLY A 147 9.84 -10.33 -13.83
N GLY A 148 9.26 -11.53 -13.73
CA GLY A 148 8.18 -11.81 -12.80
C GLY A 148 8.69 -12.13 -11.40
N TRP A 149 7.75 -12.50 -10.52
CA TRP A 149 8.02 -13.03 -9.19
C TRP A 149 7.18 -14.29 -9.00
N ASP A 150 7.53 -15.12 -8.01
CA ASP A 150 6.75 -16.30 -7.63
C ASP A 150 6.35 -16.18 -6.17
N TYR A 151 5.37 -16.96 -5.73
CA TYR A 151 4.85 -16.97 -4.38
C TYR A 151 5.92 -17.20 -3.32
N ARG A 152 6.98 -17.97 -3.63
CA ARG A 152 8.14 -18.17 -2.77
C ARG A 152 9.23 -17.14 -3.04
N ALA A 153 9.84 -16.61 -1.98
CA ALA A 153 10.92 -15.62 -2.07
C ALA A 153 12.26 -16.22 -2.53
N ARG A 154 12.32 -16.70 -3.78
CA ARG A 154 13.52 -17.19 -4.44
C ARG A 154 13.51 -16.81 -5.91
N ARG A 155 14.69 -16.48 -6.42
CA ARG A 155 14.93 -16.31 -7.84
C ARG A 155 14.77 -17.63 -8.59
N GLN A 156 14.04 -17.58 -9.68
CA GLN A 156 13.75 -18.73 -10.54
C GLN A 156 13.84 -18.32 -12.02
N PRO A 157 13.88 -19.30 -12.96
CA PRO A 157 13.89 -18.99 -14.39
C PRO A 157 12.63 -18.25 -14.85
N ARG A 158 11.47 -18.51 -14.22
CA ARG A 158 10.20 -17.88 -14.56
C ARG A 158 9.41 -17.52 -13.31
N GLY A 159 8.80 -16.34 -13.35
CA GLY A 159 7.81 -15.90 -12.38
C GLY A 159 6.41 -16.42 -12.75
N HIS A 160 5.52 -16.38 -11.77
CA HIS A 160 4.15 -16.80 -11.91
C HIS A 160 3.24 -15.69 -11.37
N ASP A 161 2.10 -15.45 -12.04
CA ASP A 161 1.04 -14.55 -11.58
C ASP A 161 1.34 -13.04 -11.67
N LEU A 162 0.56 -12.34 -12.50
CA LEU A 162 0.67 -10.89 -12.68
C LEU A 162 0.30 -10.10 -11.42
N SER A 163 -0.49 -10.67 -10.51
CA SER A 163 -0.83 -9.99 -9.25
C SER A 163 0.39 -9.76 -8.36
N LEU A 164 1.37 -10.68 -8.36
CA LEU A 164 2.62 -10.52 -7.63
C LEU A 164 3.47 -9.39 -8.22
N ALA A 165 3.49 -9.25 -9.55
CA ALA A 165 4.17 -8.14 -10.22
C ALA A 165 3.57 -6.79 -9.81
N VAL A 166 2.24 -6.68 -9.70
CA VAL A 166 1.58 -5.44 -9.25
C VAL A 166 1.95 -5.10 -7.80
N MET A 167 1.99 -6.09 -6.90
CA MET A 167 2.36 -5.85 -5.50
C MET A 167 3.82 -5.36 -5.37
N GLN A 168 4.75 -6.00 -6.08
CA GLN A 168 6.15 -5.55 -6.07
C GLN A 168 6.30 -4.18 -6.71
N ALA A 169 5.62 -3.92 -7.83
CA ALA A 169 5.65 -2.63 -8.50
C ALA A 169 5.14 -1.49 -7.60
N LYS A 170 4.07 -1.71 -6.82
CA LYS A 170 3.60 -0.73 -5.81
C LYS A 170 4.66 -0.43 -4.77
N ALA A 171 5.34 -1.45 -4.25
CA ALA A 171 6.42 -1.28 -3.27
C ALA A 171 7.60 -0.50 -3.84
N LEU A 172 8.07 -0.87 -5.05
CA LEU A 172 9.17 -0.19 -5.73
C LEU A 172 8.80 1.27 -6.07
N ARG A 173 7.56 1.52 -6.51
CA ARG A 173 7.09 2.87 -6.79
C ARG A 173 7.02 3.73 -5.53
N SER A 174 6.48 3.19 -4.45
CA SER A 174 6.43 3.85 -3.12
C SER A 174 7.83 4.21 -2.61
N ALA A 175 8.82 3.35 -2.85
CA ALA A 175 10.22 3.62 -2.54
C ALA A 175 10.77 4.81 -3.35
N MET A 176 10.53 4.82 -4.67
CA MET A 176 10.94 5.93 -5.55
C MET A 176 10.26 7.25 -5.16
N ASP A 177 8.95 7.24 -4.88
CA ASP A 177 8.19 8.43 -4.44
C ASP A 177 8.73 8.99 -3.11
N SER A 178 9.35 8.14 -2.28
CA SER A 178 9.99 8.52 -1.01
C SER A 178 11.47 8.92 -1.15
N GLY A 179 12.01 8.91 -2.38
CA GLY A 179 13.41 9.25 -2.67
C GLY A 179 14.41 8.13 -2.37
N LEU A 180 13.95 6.89 -2.22
CA LEU A 180 14.83 5.71 -2.15
C LEU A 180 15.25 5.28 -3.55
N GLN A 181 16.47 4.74 -3.66
CA GLN A 181 16.98 4.26 -4.94
C GLN A 181 16.47 2.85 -5.24
N VAL A 182 15.90 2.69 -6.44
CA VAL A 182 15.51 1.39 -7.00
C VAL A 182 16.33 1.19 -8.28
N PRO A 183 16.96 0.02 -8.48
CA PRO A 183 17.69 -0.25 -9.71
C PRO A 183 16.75 -0.21 -10.93
N PRO A 184 16.99 0.63 -11.95
CA PRO A 184 16.12 0.76 -13.12
C PRO A 184 15.87 -0.58 -13.83
N GLU A 185 16.88 -1.45 -13.87
CA GLU A 185 16.80 -2.76 -14.50
C GLU A 185 15.72 -3.66 -13.90
N VAL A 186 15.41 -3.52 -12.61
CA VAL A 186 14.36 -4.29 -11.95
C VAL A 186 12.98 -3.85 -12.46
N VAL A 187 12.80 -2.55 -12.61
CA VAL A 187 11.55 -1.95 -13.10
C VAL A 187 11.36 -2.26 -14.59
N ASP A 188 12.40 -2.05 -15.40
CA ASP A 188 12.37 -2.30 -16.84
C ASP A 188 12.08 -3.77 -17.18
N LEU A 189 12.66 -4.69 -16.42
CA LEU A 189 12.44 -6.12 -16.61
C LEU A 189 11.01 -6.52 -16.20
N ALA A 190 10.46 -5.93 -15.13
CA ALA A 190 9.08 -6.16 -14.72
C ALA A 190 8.08 -5.66 -15.79
N ILE A 191 8.34 -4.48 -16.38
CA ILE A 191 7.50 -3.92 -17.44
C ILE A 191 7.55 -4.82 -18.68
N THR A 192 8.74 -5.26 -19.08
CA THR A 192 8.93 -6.24 -20.16
C THR A 192 8.12 -7.50 -19.90
N SER A 193 8.23 -8.07 -18.70
CA SER A 193 7.50 -9.28 -18.29
C SER A 193 5.98 -9.13 -18.45
N VAL A 194 5.41 -8.03 -17.97
CA VAL A 194 3.97 -7.76 -18.06
C VAL A 194 3.54 -7.62 -19.53
N ARG A 195 4.31 -6.91 -20.35
CA ARG A 195 4.05 -6.77 -21.80
C ARG A 195 4.13 -8.10 -22.55
N ASP A 196 4.97 -9.01 -22.08
CA ASP A 196 5.12 -10.32 -22.68
C ASP A 196 3.96 -11.27 -22.35
N HIS A 197 3.34 -11.10 -21.18
CA HIS A 197 2.24 -11.95 -20.71
C HIS A 197 0.85 -11.35 -20.89
N TYR A 198 0.73 -10.03 -21.06
CA TYR A 198 -0.54 -9.32 -21.21
C TYR A 198 -0.57 -8.44 -22.46
N CYS A 199 -1.69 -8.53 -23.19
CA CYS A 199 -2.04 -7.62 -24.27
C CYS A 199 -3.50 -7.19 -24.07
N PRO A 200 -3.83 -5.89 -24.04
CA PRO A 200 -5.21 -5.44 -24.03
C PRO A 200 -5.95 -6.01 -25.25
N ARG A 201 -7.25 -6.28 -25.11
CA ARG A 201 -8.09 -6.87 -26.17
C ARG A 201 -8.02 -6.10 -27.50
N ASP A 202 -7.91 -4.78 -27.42
CA ASP A 202 -7.83 -3.88 -28.58
C ASP A 202 -6.43 -3.22 -28.70
N GLY A 203 -5.46 -3.66 -27.91
CA GLY A 203 -4.10 -3.13 -27.87
C GLY A 203 -3.15 -3.92 -28.77
N LYS A 204 -2.15 -3.24 -29.34
CA LYS A 204 -1.01 -3.91 -29.96
C LYS A 204 0.06 -4.18 -28.91
N ARG A 205 0.66 -5.37 -28.94
CA ARG A 205 1.86 -5.65 -28.15
C ARG A 205 2.97 -4.66 -28.55
N GLY A 206 3.54 -3.95 -27.58
CA GLY A 206 4.55 -2.91 -27.82
C GLY A 206 4.01 -1.55 -28.24
N ALA A 207 2.74 -1.23 -27.94
CA ALA A 207 2.24 0.15 -28.06
C ALA A 207 3.13 1.12 -27.25
N PRO A 208 3.43 2.33 -27.78
CA PRO A 208 4.25 3.31 -27.08
C PRO A 208 3.58 3.74 -25.76
N GLU A 209 4.39 4.06 -24.74
CA GLU A 209 3.97 4.49 -23.40
C GLU A 209 3.24 5.85 -23.33
N ALA A 210 2.90 6.45 -24.48
CA ALA A 210 2.30 7.78 -24.48
C ALA A 210 0.95 7.78 -23.75
N GLU A 211 0.90 8.63 -22.73
CA GLU A 211 -0.13 8.83 -21.68
C GLU A 211 -1.58 8.85 -22.17
#